data_AF-A0A9Q0MBL1-F1
#
_entry.id   AF-A0A9Q0MBL1-F1
#
_cell.length_a   1.000
_cell.length_b   1.000
_cell.length_c   1.000
_cell.angle_alpha   90.00
_cell.angle_beta   90.00
_cell.angle_gamma   90.00
#
_symmetry.space_group_name_H-M   'P 1'
#
loop_
_entity.id
_entity.type
_entity.pdbx_description
1 polymer ?
#
loop_
_entity_poly.entity_id
_entity_poly.type
_entity_poly.pdbx_seq_one_letter_code
_entity_poly.pdbx_strand_id
1 'polypeptide(L)'
;MKYISILAVCLLALSVNAKNVHEQIHLALGTDETEMVVTWTTVHAISDACHVEFGLHHEKLTNTTKAATTHFKHDGANFYTHRSLLTGLKPATKYFYRVGSKHTGFSTVYAFKTLQKGGKFLPKFAIYGDLGYQNEQSIPYLKQDVEKEMYDVIFHVGDMAYDLHERHGEQGNDFMRSIEKVAARVPYMTCPGNHENHGNFTHYDARFSMISDRHAPQHNAPLAHRLNNHFHSMDVGPAHIIMFSTEFYTYTKYGWDQIARQYHWLEQDLKRAHSNRAERPWIIVMGHKPMYCLGKGDHECNQETTERPFTRRGIHMHKDTNSPLKYGLEDLFYKYGVDIQFYGHEHLYGRLLPLYNFTIMSGSKEAPYTDPKGPVHIVTGSAGNREIHSHFFPHPKSFVMDHHLDYGYTRLTFVDTHHIRLEQTSDDKSSLIIVDANKTTWKQIEAKKAEILKHEQNLIQSNIHQYELQQLDENELMIDQRNISSKSKFFDDEIANINNQESSIQLEDAKLQNLVHNLFFDEVAEKSYLEQLINANYSLNHFRELIIKKQLIEMKRYNKSMEKIENERKYLQKLELKEKGFMKMLFNTIPKY
;
A
#
# COMPACT_ATOMS: atom_id res chain seq x y z
N MET A 1 -57.32 -0.47 -57.32
CA MET A 1 -56.48 0.42 -56.49
C MET A 1 -55.71 -0.46 -55.53
N LYS A 2 -54.46 -0.77 -55.89
CA LYS A 2 -53.59 -1.72 -55.19
C LYS A 2 -52.76 -0.97 -54.15
N TYR A 3 -52.90 -1.48 -52.94
CA TYR A 3 -52.34 -1.14 -51.65
C TYR A 3 -50.92 -0.56 -51.62
N ILE A 4 -50.88 0.55 -50.88
CA ILE A 4 -49.75 1.21 -50.23
C ILE A 4 -49.03 0.17 -49.35
N SER A 5 -47.92 -0.41 -49.80
CA SER A 5 -47.13 -1.36 -48.98
C SER A 5 -45.63 -1.39 -49.32
N ILE A 6 -45.09 -0.37 -49.98
CA ILE A 6 -43.66 -0.34 -50.36
C ILE A 6 -42.86 0.75 -49.62
N LEU A 7 -43.50 1.70 -48.94
CA LEU A 7 -42.76 2.78 -48.24
C LEU A 7 -42.38 2.49 -46.78
N ALA A 8 -42.89 1.43 -46.16
CA ALA A 8 -42.61 1.13 -44.74
C ALA A 8 -41.41 0.19 -44.52
N VAL A 9 -40.87 -0.43 -45.57
CA VAL A 9 -39.75 -1.39 -45.46
C VAL A 9 -38.38 -0.72 -45.70
N CYS A 10 -38.33 0.50 -46.25
CA CYS A 10 -37.07 1.24 -46.45
C CYS A 10 -36.69 2.19 -45.29
N LEU A 11 -37.49 2.28 -44.23
CA LEU A 11 -37.21 3.15 -43.06
C LEU A 11 -36.77 2.38 -41.80
N LEU A 12 -36.62 1.05 -41.88
CA LEU A 12 -36.26 0.19 -40.75
C LEU A 12 -34.90 -0.54 -40.91
N ALA A 13 -34.08 -0.14 -41.88
CA ALA A 13 -32.79 -0.79 -42.14
C ALA A 13 -31.66 0.22 -42.40
N LEU A 14 -31.50 1.23 -41.54
CA LEU A 14 -30.26 2.01 -41.41
C LEU A 14 -30.08 2.54 -39.98
N SER A 15 -30.45 1.78 -38.94
CA SER A 15 -29.70 1.87 -37.69
C SER A 15 -28.46 0.98 -37.83
N VAL A 16 -27.55 1.37 -38.73
CA VAL A 16 -26.16 0.95 -38.57
C VAL A 16 -25.81 1.52 -37.20
N ASN A 17 -25.68 0.64 -36.21
CA ASN A 17 -25.15 0.98 -34.91
C ASN A 17 -23.76 1.54 -35.20
N ALA A 18 -23.66 2.87 -35.36
CA ALA A 18 -22.45 3.53 -35.76
C ALA A 18 -21.44 3.18 -34.67
N LYS A 19 -20.51 2.28 -35.01
CA LYS A 19 -19.49 1.82 -34.08
C LYS A 19 -18.83 3.09 -33.54
N ASN A 20 -18.97 3.33 -32.23
CA ASN A 20 -18.42 4.53 -31.62
C ASN A 20 -16.93 4.59 -31.98
N VAL A 21 -16.55 5.62 -32.74
CA VAL A 21 -15.19 5.77 -33.27
C VAL A 21 -14.20 6.25 -32.20
N HIS A 22 -14.72 6.71 -31.06
CA HIS A 22 -13.94 7.12 -29.90
C HIS A 22 -13.79 5.95 -28.94
N GLU A 23 -12.58 5.42 -28.90
CA GLU A 23 -12.22 4.26 -28.09
C GLU A 23 -10.95 4.56 -27.28
N GLN A 24 -10.52 3.61 -26.46
CA GLN A 24 -9.30 3.68 -25.66
C GLN A 24 -9.34 4.83 -24.65
N ILE A 25 -10.53 5.12 -24.14
CA ILE A 25 -10.76 6.23 -23.20
C ILE A 25 -10.08 5.92 -21.87
N HIS A 26 -9.26 6.84 -21.39
CA HIS A 26 -8.59 6.70 -20.11
C HIS A 26 -8.34 8.06 -19.44
N LEU A 27 -8.23 8.00 -18.12
CA LEU A 27 -8.02 9.14 -17.24
C LEU A 27 -6.60 9.17 -16.70
N ALA A 28 -6.04 10.35 -16.52
CA ALA A 28 -4.86 10.58 -15.71
C ALA A 28 -5.10 11.77 -14.78
N LEU A 29 -4.50 11.74 -13.60
CA LEU A 29 -4.58 12.86 -12.67
C LEU A 29 -4.03 14.13 -13.32
N GLY A 30 -4.70 15.25 -13.03
CA GLY A 30 -4.14 16.56 -13.34
C GLY A 30 -3.09 16.97 -12.32
N THR A 31 -2.81 18.26 -12.24
CA THR A 31 -1.83 18.77 -11.28
C THR A 31 -2.30 18.65 -9.82
N ASP A 32 -3.61 18.70 -9.57
CA ASP A 32 -4.21 18.60 -8.24
C ASP A 32 -5.64 18.07 -8.32
N GLU A 33 -6.36 18.08 -7.20
CA GLU A 33 -7.72 17.56 -7.07
C GLU A 33 -8.78 18.27 -7.92
N THR A 34 -8.46 19.41 -8.55
CA THR A 34 -9.36 20.22 -9.39
C THR A 34 -9.16 20.00 -10.89
N GLU A 35 -8.21 19.14 -11.26
CA GLU A 35 -7.85 18.83 -12.64
C GLU A 35 -7.94 17.34 -12.95
N MET A 36 -8.34 17.00 -14.18
CA MET A 36 -8.33 15.63 -14.71
C MET A 36 -7.96 15.66 -16.19
N VAL A 37 -7.05 14.79 -16.63
CA VAL A 37 -6.74 14.60 -18.05
C VAL A 37 -7.60 13.46 -18.59
N VAL A 38 -8.29 13.71 -19.70
CA VAL A 38 -9.04 12.71 -20.44
C VAL A 38 -8.35 12.50 -21.79
N THR A 39 -8.00 11.25 -22.09
CA THR A 39 -7.33 10.86 -23.33
C THR A 39 -8.10 9.74 -24.02
N TRP A 40 -8.19 9.79 -25.34
CA TRP A 40 -8.83 8.75 -26.16
C TRP A 40 -8.26 8.74 -27.58
N THR A 41 -8.59 7.72 -28.35
CA THR A 41 -8.05 7.49 -29.69
C THR A 41 -9.17 7.35 -30.73
N THR A 42 -8.90 7.80 -31.96
CA THR A 42 -9.65 7.38 -33.16
C THR A 42 -8.70 6.84 -34.23
N VAL A 43 -9.18 5.91 -35.06
CA VAL A 43 -8.41 5.32 -36.18
C VAL A 43 -8.47 6.14 -37.46
N HIS A 44 -9.35 7.14 -37.51
CA HIS A 44 -9.54 8.04 -38.64
C HIS A 44 -9.51 9.50 -38.19
N ALA A 45 -9.08 10.38 -39.09
CA ALA A 45 -9.11 11.81 -38.86
C ALA A 45 -10.55 12.28 -38.65
N ILE A 46 -10.74 13.19 -37.70
CA ILE A 46 -12.01 13.85 -37.44
C ILE A 46 -11.86 15.29 -37.91
N SER A 47 -12.79 15.74 -38.76
CA SER A 47 -12.73 17.06 -39.40
C SER A 47 -13.15 18.19 -38.47
N ASP A 48 -14.05 17.93 -37.52
CA ASP A 48 -14.46 18.87 -36.49
C ASP A 48 -13.65 18.71 -35.19
N ALA A 49 -13.75 19.72 -34.32
CA ALA A 49 -13.07 19.69 -33.04
C ALA A 49 -13.66 18.58 -32.15
N CYS A 50 -12.77 17.77 -31.58
CA CYS A 50 -13.08 16.83 -30.53
C CYS A 50 -13.24 17.55 -29.18
N HIS A 51 -14.17 17.09 -28.36
CA HIS A 51 -14.50 17.67 -27.06
C HIS A 51 -14.72 16.60 -25.99
N VAL A 52 -14.58 17.03 -24.74
CA VAL A 52 -15.13 16.34 -23.58
C VAL A 52 -16.33 17.13 -23.10
N GLU A 53 -17.49 16.51 -23.02
CA GLU A 53 -18.66 17.04 -22.31
C GLU A 53 -18.72 16.41 -20.93
N PHE A 54 -18.90 17.22 -19.88
CA PHE A 54 -18.91 16.74 -18.50
C PHE A 54 -19.88 17.53 -17.61
N GLY A 55 -20.30 16.93 -16.49
CA GLY A 55 -21.23 17.55 -15.55
C GLY A 55 -21.52 16.68 -14.33
N LEU A 56 -22.39 17.18 -13.46
CA LEU A 56 -22.76 16.49 -12.21
C LEU A 56 -23.94 15.51 -12.39
N HIS A 57 -24.60 15.52 -13.54
CA HIS A 57 -25.76 14.69 -13.83
C HIS A 57 -25.52 13.91 -15.14
N HIS A 58 -25.78 12.61 -15.10
CA HIS A 58 -25.57 11.69 -16.23
C HIS A 58 -26.25 12.15 -17.53
N GLU A 59 -27.47 12.69 -17.43
CA GLU A 59 -28.28 13.11 -18.58
C GLU A 59 -28.03 14.57 -19.00
N LYS A 60 -27.30 15.35 -18.19
CA LYS A 60 -27.11 16.80 -18.38
C LYS A 60 -25.66 17.20 -18.13
N LEU A 61 -24.86 17.06 -19.18
CA LEU A 61 -23.45 17.45 -19.22
C LEU A 61 -23.35 18.92 -19.66
N THR A 62 -23.26 19.84 -18.70
CA THR A 62 -23.36 21.29 -18.95
C THR A 62 -22.04 21.95 -19.33
N ASN A 63 -20.91 21.26 -19.10
CA ASN A 63 -19.58 21.81 -19.33
C ASN A 63 -18.95 21.12 -20.54
N THR A 64 -18.16 21.86 -21.29
CA THR A 64 -17.45 21.34 -22.46
C THR A 64 -16.03 21.88 -22.49
N THR A 65 -15.07 21.04 -22.83
CA THR A 65 -13.68 21.44 -23.09
C THR A 65 -13.20 20.84 -24.41
N LYS A 66 -12.33 21.56 -25.12
CA LYS A 66 -11.76 21.10 -26.40
C LYS A 66 -10.62 20.12 -26.14
N ALA A 67 -10.45 19.16 -27.05
CA ALA A 67 -9.27 18.31 -27.08
C ALA A 67 -8.24 18.80 -28.10
N ALA A 68 -6.97 18.70 -27.73
CA ALA A 68 -5.86 18.76 -28.66
C ALA A 68 -5.69 17.38 -29.31
N THR A 69 -5.57 17.34 -30.64
CA THR A 69 -5.42 16.10 -31.41
C THR A 69 -4.01 16.00 -31.96
N THR A 70 -3.36 14.85 -31.75
CA THR A 70 -2.06 14.51 -32.36
C THR A 70 -2.22 13.30 -33.26
N HIS A 71 -1.73 13.39 -34.49
CA HIS A 71 -1.68 12.25 -35.41
C HIS A 71 -0.42 11.43 -35.17
N PHE A 72 -0.58 10.16 -34.83
CA PHE A 72 0.52 9.22 -34.72
C PHE A 72 0.62 8.38 -35.99
N LYS A 73 1.77 8.46 -36.66
CA LYS A 73 2.09 7.68 -37.85
C LYS A 73 3.53 7.17 -37.76
N HIS A 74 3.70 5.98 -37.20
CA HIS A 74 5.01 5.32 -37.03
C HIS A 74 4.85 3.80 -37.18
N ASP A 75 5.80 3.12 -37.81
CA ASP A 75 5.84 1.65 -37.96
C ASP A 75 4.56 0.99 -38.50
N GLY A 76 3.86 1.70 -39.38
CA GLY A 76 2.58 1.28 -39.95
C GLY A 76 1.37 1.57 -39.06
N ALA A 77 1.57 1.93 -37.79
CA ALA A 77 0.50 2.42 -36.93
C ALA A 77 -0.03 3.76 -37.43
N ASN A 78 -1.34 3.92 -37.33
CA ASN A 78 -2.05 5.11 -37.80
C ASN A 78 -3.27 5.36 -36.91
N PHE A 79 -3.16 6.32 -36.01
CA PHE A 79 -4.25 6.71 -35.13
C PHE A 79 -4.09 8.16 -34.66
N TYR A 80 -5.17 8.72 -34.11
CA TYR A 80 -5.24 10.08 -33.62
C TYR A 80 -5.49 10.04 -32.12
N THR A 81 -4.59 10.62 -31.33
CA THR A 81 -4.77 10.74 -29.89
C THR A 81 -5.35 12.11 -29.57
N HIS A 82 -6.44 12.13 -28.84
CA HIS A 82 -7.12 13.33 -28.37
C HIS A 82 -6.88 13.48 -26.88
N ARG A 83 -6.45 14.67 -26.45
CA ARG A 83 -6.16 14.98 -25.04
C ARG A 83 -6.90 16.22 -24.61
N SER A 84 -7.60 16.16 -23.49
CA SER A 84 -8.26 17.32 -22.91
C SER A 84 -8.00 17.41 -21.41
N LEU A 85 -7.68 18.62 -20.95
CA LEU A 85 -7.56 18.92 -19.53
C LEU A 85 -8.88 19.52 -19.04
N LEU A 86 -9.51 18.85 -18.10
CA LEU A 86 -10.65 19.34 -17.35
C LEU A 86 -10.10 20.13 -16.16
N THR A 87 -10.59 21.35 -15.96
CA THR A 87 -10.14 22.27 -14.90
C THR A 87 -11.33 22.78 -14.09
N GLY A 88 -11.06 23.33 -12.91
CA GLY A 88 -12.10 23.90 -12.04
C GLY A 88 -13.08 22.84 -11.51
N LEU A 89 -12.64 21.58 -11.46
CA LEU A 89 -13.42 20.51 -10.86
C LEU A 89 -13.50 20.71 -9.35
N LYS A 90 -14.65 20.39 -8.77
CA LYS A 90 -14.83 20.40 -7.32
C LYS A 90 -14.17 19.15 -6.74
N PRO A 91 -13.35 19.25 -5.69
CA PRO A 91 -12.80 18.07 -5.01
C PRO A 91 -13.91 17.13 -4.49
N ALA A 92 -13.57 15.86 -4.27
CA ALA A 92 -14.47 14.85 -3.71
C ALA A 92 -15.81 14.67 -4.46
N THR A 93 -15.88 15.04 -5.74
CA THR A 93 -17.13 15.12 -6.52
C THR A 93 -17.14 14.09 -7.64
N LYS A 94 -18.29 13.43 -7.83
CA LYS A 94 -18.54 12.54 -8.96
C LYS A 94 -18.94 13.37 -10.19
N TYR A 95 -18.21 13.19 -11.28
CA TYR A 95 -18.49 13.80 -12.57
C TYR A 95 -18.84 12.71 -13.59
N PHE A 96 -19.85 12.98 -14.39
CA PHE A 96 -20.17 12.24 -15.59
C PHE A 96 -19.52 12.91 -16.79
N TYR A 97 -19.03 12.13 -17.75
CA TYR A 97 -18.41 12.68 -18.95
C TYR A 97 -18.58 11.77 -20.17
N ARG A 98 -18.49 12.36 -21.36
CA ARG A 98 -18.38 11.65 -22.63
C ARG A 98 -17.43 12.40 -23.55
N VAL A 99 -16.81 11.67 -24.48
CA VAL A 99 -15.87 12.24 -25.44
C VAL A 99 -16.43 12.13 -26.84
N GLY A 100 -16.13 13.09 -27.70
CA GLY A 100 -16.45 12.95 -29.11
C GLY A 100 -16.55 14.27 -29.86
N SER A 101 -17.31 14.25 -30.95
CA SER A 101 -17.49 15.41 -31.81
C SER A 101 -18.96 15.52 -32.25
N LYS A 102 -19.33 16.66 -32.85
CA LYS A 102 -20.70 16.83 -33.36
C LYS A 102 -20.96 15.93 -34.57
N HIS A 103 -19.92 15.68 -35.37
CA HIS A 103 -20.04 14.89 -36.59
C HIS A 103 -19.98 13.38 -36.36
N THR A 104 -19.07 12.92 -35.50
CA THR A 104 -18.87 11.49 -35.22
C THR A 104 -19.75 10.95 -34.10
N GLY A 105 -20.48 11.83 -33.41
CA GLY A 105 -21.21 11.49 -32.20
C GLY A 105 -20.28 11.43 -30.98
N PHE A 106 -20.86 11.00 -29.86
CA PHE A 106 -20.16 10.91 -28.58
C PHE A 106 -20.12 9.46 -28.09
N SER A 107 -19.12 9.18 -27.26
CA SER A 107 -19.02 7.93 -26.52
C SER A 107 -20.22 7.70 -25.61
N THR A 108 -20.30 6.49 -25.05
CA THR A 108 -21.10 6.28 -23.85
C THR A 108 -20.67 7.25 -22.75
N VAL A 109 -21.57 7.52 -21.81
CA VAL A 109 -21.27 8.33 -20.63
C VAL A 109 -20.53 7.48 -19.62
N TYR A 110 -19.34 7.96 -19.22
CA TYR A 110 -18.52 7.43 -18.14
C TYR A 110 -18.68 8.31 -16.91
N ALA A 111 -18.15 7.85 -15.77
CA ALA A 111 -18.09 8.63 -14.56
C ALA A 111 -16.75 8.43 -13.84
N PHE A 112 -16.24 9.49 -13.23
CA PHE A 112 -15.09 9.47 -12.36
C PHE A 112 -15.35 10.30 -11.10
N LYS A 113 -14.51 10.11 -10.08
CA LYS A 113 -14.56 10.90 -8.86
C LYS A 113 -13.24 11.64 -8.68
N THR A 114 -13.29 12.96 -8.52
CA THR A 114 -12.10 13.74 -8.17
C THR A 114 -11.63 13.40 -6.75
N LEU A 115 -10.32 13.47 -6.53
CA LEU A 115 -9.72 13.27 -5.22
C LEU A 115 -10.23 14.29 -4.20
N GLN A 116 -10.13 13.95 -2.91
CA GLN A 116 -10.37 14.92 -1.84
C GLN A 116 -9.11 15.78 -1.65
N LYS A 117 -9.32 17.01 -1.17
CA LYS A 117 -8.23 17.96 -0.91
C LYS A 117 -7.49 17.66 0.40
N GLY A 118 -6.18 17.85 0.39
CA GLY A 118 -5.32 17.87 1.60
C GLY A 118 -4.80 16.49 2.04
N GLY A 119 -3.90 16.50 3.03
CA GLY A 119 -3.13 15.33 3.48
C GLY A 119 -3.90 14.30 4.32
N LYS A 120 -5.14 14.61 4.72
CA LYS A 120 -5.94 13.77 5.63
C LYS A 120 -6.86 12.77 4.93
N PHE A 121 -7.05 12.93 3.62
CA PHE A 121 -7.79 11.98 2.82
C PHE A 121 -7.03 10.65 2.77
N LEU A 122 -7.69 9.53 3.04
CA LEU A 122 -7.09 8.20 3.03
C LEU A 122 -7.46 7.47 1.73
N PRO A 123 -6.63 7.59 0.67
CA PRO A 123 -6.95 7.01 -0.63
C PRO A 123 -6.75 5.49 -0.63
N LYS A 124 -7.25 4.84 -1.67
CA LYS A 124 -7.00 3.43 -1.96
C LYS A 124 -6.41 3.27 -3.36
N PHE A 125 -5.37 2.45 -3.48
CA PHE A 125 -4.66 2.24 -4.73
C PHE A 125 -4.69 0.77 -5.16
N ALA A 126 -4.73 0.55 -6.47
CA ALA A 126 -4.22 -0.67 -7.08
C ALA A 126 -2.87 -0.35 -7.73
N ILE A 127 -1.89 -1.23 -7.55
CA ILE A 127 -0.51 -1.06 -8.02
C ILE A 127 -0.07 -2.38 -8.64
N TYR A 128 0.43 -2.32 -9.87
CA TYR A 128 0.96 -3.50 -10.57
C TYR A 128 1.85 -3.09 -11.76
N GLY A 129 2.76 -3.95 -12.17
CA GLY A 129 3.43 -3.89 -13.47
C GLY A 129 2.96 -5.02 -14.39
N ASP A 130 3.47 -5.05 -15.61
CA ASP A 130 3.57 -6.28 -16.41
C ASP A 130 2.20 -6.86 -16.79
N LEU A 131 1.22 -5.97 -16.99
CA LEU A 131 -0.07 -6.33 -17.55
C LEU A 131 0.04 -6.28 -19.09
N GLY A 132 0.13 -7.47 -19.68
CA GLY A 132 0.13 -7.65 -21.11
C GLY A 132 -1.25 -7.73 -21.74
N TYR A 133 -1.25 -8.07 -23.01
CA TYR A 133 -2.43 -8.54 -23.74
C TYR A 133 -2.34 -10.07 -23.90
N GLN A 134 -3.44 -10.75 -24.22
CA GLN A 134 -3.56 -12.22 -24.38
C GLN A 134 -3.58 -13.03 -23.07
N ASN A 135 -2.81 -12.63 -22.06
CA ASN A 135 -2.79 -13.27 -20.74
C ASN A 135 -3.05 -12.26 -19.60
N GLU A 136 -3.98 -11.34 -19.82
CA GLU A 136 -4.33 -10.23 -18.93
C GLU A 136 -5.14 -10.68 -17.69
N GLN A 137 -4.56 -11.55 -16.87
CA GLN A 137 -5.22 -12.28 -15.79
C GLN A 137 -5.89 -11.37 -14.74
N SER A 138 -5.29 -10.22 -14.41
CA SER A 138 -5.86 -9.30 -13.43
C SER A 138 -7.01 -8.44 -13.95
N ILE A 139 -7.24 -8.36 -15.25
CA ILE A 139 -8.22 -7.44 -15.83
C ILE A 139 -9.67 -7.71 -15.37
N PRO A 140 -10.18 -8.95 -15.32
CA PRO A 140 -11.53 -9.23 -14.81
C PRO A 140 -11.72 -8.78 -13.35
N TYR A 141 -10.70 -8.97 -12.49
CA TYR A 141 -10.74 -8.58 -11.08
C TYR A 141 -10.67 -7.06 -10.90
N LEU A 142 -9.77 -6.39 -11.63
CA LEU A 142 -9.69 -4.93 -11.66
C LEU A 142 -11.01 -4.30 -12.12
N LYS A 143 -11.66 -4.87 -13.15
CA LYS A 143 -12.99 -4.42 -13.60
C LYS A 143 -14.02 -4.51 -12.48
N GLN A 144 -14.07 -5.65 -11.78
CA GLN A 144 -15.00 -5.86 -10.68
C GLN A 144 -14.76 -4.88 -9.52
N ASP A 145 -13.50 -4.64 -9.15
CA ASP A 145 -13.14 -3.76 -8.05
C ASP A 145 -13.43 -2.28 -8.36
N VAL A 146 -13.18 -1.86 -9.59
CA VAL A 146 -13.51 -0.51 -10.07
C VAL A 146 -15.02 -0.28 -10.07
N GLU A 147 -15.81 -1.29 -10.46
CA GLU A 147 -17.28 -1.23 -10.38
C GLU A 147 -17.79 -1.14 -8.94
N LYS A 148 -17.03 -1.67 -7.97
CA LYS A 148 -17.27 -1.54 -6.53
C LYS A 148 -16.69 -0.25 -5.92
N GLU A 149 -16.14 0.65 -6.74
CA GLU A 149 -15.48 1.90 -6.32
C GLU A 149 -14.37 1.65 -5.26
N MET A 150 -13.58 0.59 -5.43
CA MET A 150 -12.54 0.20 -4.45
C MET A 150 -11.25 1.03 -4.50
N TYR A 151 -11.01 1.77 -5.59
CA TYR A 151 -9.78 2.52 -5.81
C TYR A 151 -10.04 3.97 -6.18
N ASP A 152 -9.19 4.86 -5.68
CA ASP A 152 -9.15 6.27 -6.04
C ASP A 152 -8.13 6.54 -7.17
N VAL A 153 -7.07 5.73 -7.26
CA VAL A 153 -6.01 5.81 -8.28
C VAL A 153 -5.47 4.41 -8.59
N ILE A 154 -5.14 4.15 -9.84
CA ILE A 154 -4.43 2.94 -10.28
C ILE A 154 -3.04 3.32 -10.79
N PHE A 155 -2.02 2.57 -10.40
CA PHE A 155 -0.65 2.74 -10.84
C PHE A 155 -0.19 1.51 -11.65
N HIS A 156 0.11 1.71 -12.93
CA HIS A 156 0.66 0.68 -13.81
C HIS A 156 2.15 0.94 -14.07
N VAL A 157 3.00 0.13 -13.47
CA VAL A 157 4.45 0.30 -13.35
C VAL A 157 5.20 -0.42 -14.49
N GLY A 158 4.90 -0.03 -15.74
CA GLY A 158 5.60 -0.49 -16.96
C GLY A 158 5.20 -1.86 -17.49
N ASP A 159 5.69 -2.17 -18.69
CA ASP A 159 5.46 -3.37 -19.50
C ASP A 159 3.99 -3.60 -19.87
N MET A 160 3.52 -2.71 -20.74
CA MET A 160 2.15 -2.65 -21.22
C MET A 160 1.98 -3.38 -22.53
N ALA A 161 0.90 -4.16 -22.64
CA ALA A 161 0.55 -4.94 -23.82
C ALA A 161 1.57 -6.01 -24.25
N TYR A 162 2.81 -5.94 -23.75
CA TYR A 162 4.00 -6.64 -24.22
C TYR A 162 4.24 -6.30 -25.68
N ASP A 163 4.76 -5.08 -25.85
CA ASP A 163 5.11 -4.40 -27.11
C ASP A 163 3.94 -3.68 -27.81
N LEU A 164 3.71 -2.43 -27.41
CA LEU A 164 2.68 -1.54 -27.98
C LEU A 164 2.78 -1.31 -29.50
N HIS A 165 3.93 -1.59 -30.09
CA HIS A 165 4.24 -1.35 -31.50
C HIS A 165 3.93 -2.55 -32.41
N GLU A 166 3.76 -3.75 -31.83
CA GLU A 166 3.47 -4.95 -32.59
C GLU A 166 2.17 -4.85 -33.40
N ARG A 167 2.11 -5.64 -34.47
CA ARG A 167 0.97 -5.67 -35.40
C ARG A 167 0.61 -4.26 -35.90
N HIS A 168 1.63 -3.45 -36.22
CA HIS A 168 1.47 -2.06 -36.65
C HIS A 168 0.67 -1.22 -35.64
N GLY A 169 0.95 -1.40 -34.35
CA GLY A 169 0.26 -0.72 -33.25
C GLY A 169 -1.10 -1.30 -32.87
N GLU A 170 -1.63 -2.32 -33.57
CA GLU A 170 -2.88 -2.97 -33.17
C GLU A 170 -2.75 -3.69 -31.84
N GLN A 171 -1.56 -4.20 -31.49
CA GLN A 171 -1.30 -4.76 -30.16
C GLN A 171 -1.56 -3.73 -29.05
N GLY A 172 -1.08 -2.50 -29.23
CA GLY A 172 -1.40 -1.41 -28.32
C GLY A 172 -2.88 -1.02 -28.34
N ASN A 173 -3.53 -1.03 -29.51
CA ASN A 173 -4.97 -0.72 -29.59
C ASN A 173 -5.82 -1.75 -28.85
N ASP A 174 -5.53 -3.03 -29.00
CA ASP A 174 -6.24 -4.12 -28.33
C ASP A 174 -6.08 -4.04 -26.80
N PHE A 175 -4.86 -3.79 -26.32
CA PHE A 175 -4.59 -3.56 -24.91
C PHE A 175 -5.37 -2.36 -24.37
N MET A 176 -5.32 -1.23 -25.07
CA MET A 176 -6.02 -0.01 -24.63
C MET A 176 -7.55 -0.20 -24.60
N ARG A 177 -8.13 -0.94 -25.55
CA ARG A 177 -9.55 -1.34 -25.53
C ARG A 177 -9.87 -2.25 -24.33
N SER A 178 -8.95 -3.13 -23.95
CA SER A 178 -9.14 -4.03 -22.80
C SER A 178 -9.19 -3.26 -21.47
N ILE A 179 -8.28 -2.30 -21.28
CA ILE A 179 -8.18 -1.50 -20.05
C ILE A 179 -9.20 -0.36 -19.97
N GLU A 180 -9.85 0.05 -21.08
CA GLU A 180 -10.81 1.17 -21.10
C GLU A 180 -11.90 1.04 -20.02
N LYS A 181 -12.41 -0.18 -19.76
CA LYS A 181 -13.44 -0.41 -18.73
C LYS A 181 -12.98 -0.08 -17.30
N VAL A 182 -11.67 -0.01 -17.09
CA VAL A 182 -11.01 0.34 -15.84
C VAL A 182 -10.56 1.81 -15.90
N ALA A 183 -9.76 2.15 -16.90
CA ALA A 183 -9.07 3.43 -17.01
C ALA A 183 -10.00 4.61 -17.35
N ALA A 184 -11.20 4.37 -17.90
CA ALA A 184 -12.21 5.41 -18.10
C ALA A 184 -12.99 5.79 -16.81
N ARG A 185 -12.72 5.13 -15.67
CA ARG A 185 -13.46 5.32 -14.42
C ARG A 185 -12.57 5.77 -13.25
N VAL A 186 -11.33 5.30 -13.23
CA VAL A 186 -10.33 5.62 -12.21
C VAL A 186 -9.07 6.17 -12.90
N PRO A 187 -8.46 7.26 -12.39
CA PRO A 187 -7.19 7.77 -12.90
C PRO A 187 -6.12 6.67 -12.96
N TYR A 188 -5.51 6.52 -14.12
CA TYR A 188 -4.62 5.44 -14.49
C TYR A 188 -3.21 5.99 -14.75
N MET A 189 -2.40 6.03 -13.70
CA MET A 189 -1.06 6.63 -13.68
C MET A 189 -0.02 5.60 -14.12
N THR A 190 0.93 6.00 -14.95
CA THR A 190 1.85 5.03 -15.57
C THR A 190 3.28 5.51 -15.74
N CYS A 191 4.23 4.59 -15.73
CA CYS A 191 5.61 4.81 -16.21
C CYS A 191 5.98 3.73 -17.24
N PRO A 192 7.02 3.93 -18.07
CA PRO A 192 7.43 2.94 -19.06
C PRO A 192 8.26 1.81 -18.44
N GLY A 193 8.13 0.62 -19.02
CA GLY A 193 9.04 -0.52 -18.86
C GLY A 193 9.83 -0.82 -20.14
N ASN A 194 10.55 -1.94 -20.16
CA ASN A 194 11.38 -2.32 -21.31
C ASN A 194 10.56 -2.61 -22.57
N HIS A 195 9.35 -3.16 -22.47
CA HIS A 195 8.49 -3.41 -23.65
C HIS A 195 7.96 -2.11 -24.29
N GLU A 196 8.12 -0.96 -23.65
CA GLU A 196 7.79 0.33 -24.24
C GLU A 196 8.94 0.94 -25.05
N ASN A 197 10.17 0.39 -25.02
CA ASN A 197 11.38 1.05 -25.54
C ASN A 197 11.39 1.36 -27.06
N HIS A 198 10.51 0.72 -27.84
CA HIS A 198 10.53 0.79 -29.30
C HIS A 198 10.37 2.23 -29.82
N GLY A 199 11.19 2.56 -30.83
CA GLY A 199 11.18 3.89 -31.44
C GLY A 199 11.40 5.02 -30.43
N ASN A 200 12.25 4.84 -29.42
CA ASN A 200 12.41 5.77 -28.29
C ASN A 200 11.08 6.07 -27.58
N PHE A 201 10.36 5.01 -27.20
CA PHE A 201 9.10 5.08 -26.44
C PHE A 201 7.95 5.79 -27.15
N THR A 202 8.03 5.96 -28.48
CA THR A 202 7.04 6.73 -29.25
C THR A 202 5.62 6.18 -29.16
N HIS A 203 5.45 4.86 -29.16
CA HIS A 203 4.12 4.26 -29.00
C HIS A 203 3.52 4.50 -27.60
N TYR A 204 4.35 4.47 -26.56
CA TYR A 204 3.95 4.78 -25.20
C TYR A 204 3.57 6.26 -25.07
N ASP A 205 4.45 7.16 -25.53
CA ASP A 205 4.22 8.60 -25.46
C ASP A 205 3.02 9.08 -26.29
N ALA A 206 2.73 8.39 -27.40
CA ALA A 206 1.57 8.67 -28.21
C ALA A 206 0.24 8.34 -27.52
N ARG A 207 0.23 7.41 -26.56
CA ARG A 207 -1.00 6.89 -25.94
C ARG A 207 -1.28 7.51 -24.57
N PHE A 208 -0.27 7.66 -23.71
CA PHE A 208 -0.45 8.12 -22.33
C PHE A 208 -0.28 9.63 -22.18
N SER A 209 -0.75 10.17 -21.06
CA SER A 209 -0.81 11.62 -20.82
C SER A 209 -0.57 11.98 -19.35
N MET A 210 0.62 11.67 -18.84
CA MET A 210 1.02 12.01 -17.48
C MET A 210 1.54 13.44 -17.39
N ILE A 211 1.21 14.12 -16.29
CA ILE A 211 1.74 15.43 -15.94
C ILE A 211 2.12 15.44 -14.46
N SER A 212 3.09 16.27 -14.11
CA SER A 212 3.47 16.48 -12.70
C SER A 212 2.53 17.47 -11.99
N ASP A 213 2.65 17.53 -10.67
CA ASP A 213 1.91 18.45 -9.81
C ASP A 213 2.21 19.95 -10.07
N ARG A 214 1.57 20.80 -9.26
CA ARG A 214 1.61 22.29 -9.37
C ARG A 214 2.98 22.89 -9.15
N HIS A 215 3.91 22.14 -8.58
CA HIS A 215 5.26 22.60 -8.32
C HIS A 215 6.19 22.35 -9.51
N ALA A 216 5.73 21.63 -10.54
CA ALA A 216 6.47 21.46 -11.77
C ALA A 216 6.68 22.81 -12.48
N PRO A 217 7.90 23.11 -12.99
CA PRO A 217 8.20 24.39 -13.63
C PRO A 217 7.26 24.76 -14.79
N GLN A 218 6.77 23.74 -15.50
CA GLN A 218 5.88 23.85 -16.65
C GLN A 218 4.38 23.86 -16.31
N HIS A 219 3.96 23.88 -15.04
CA HIS A 219 2.54 23.75 -14.65
C HIS A 219 1.59 24.75 -15.36
N ASN A 220 2.04 25.98 -15.61
CA ASN A 220 1.24 27.01 -16.29
C ASN A 220 1.30 26.94 -17.84
N ALA A 221 2.06 26.00 -18.41
CA ALA A 221 2.17 25.84 -19.85
C ALA A 221 0.93 25.11 -20.42
N PRO A 222 0.67 25.23 -21.74
CA PRO A 222 -0.33 24.38 -22.40
C PRO A 222 -0.08 22.89 -22.13
N LEU A 223 -1.15 22.09 -22.07
CA LEU A 223 -1.08 20.66 -21.71
C LEU A 223 0.03 19.91 -22.46
N ALA A 224 0.18 20.13 -23.77
CA ALA A 224 1.21 19.47 -24.58
C ALA A 224 2.65 19.69 -24.09
N HIS A 225 2.94 20.84 -23.46
CA HIS A 225 4.25 21.15 -22.87
C HIS A 225 4.37 20.69 -21.40
N ARG A 226 3.26 20.24 -20.80
CA ARG A 226 3.24 19.66 -19.45
C ARG A 226 3.47 18.15 -19.45
N LEU A 227 3.18 17.48 -20.57
CA LEU A 227 3.27 16.03 -20.69
C LEU A 227 4.68 15.52 -20.41
N ASN A 228 4.78 14.58 -19.49
CA ASN A 228 5.98 13.79 -19.24
C ASN A 228 5.60 12.41 -18.70
N ASN A 229 5.49 11.42 -19.59
CA ASN A 229 5.14 10.06 -19.22
C ASN A 229 6.30 9.31 -18.54
N HIS A 230 7.54 9.78 -18.69
CA HIS A 230 8.71 9.06 -18.22
C HIS A 230 9.02 9.31 -16.75
N PHE A 231 8.74 10.51 -16.26
CA PHE A 231 8.88 10.83 -14.84
C PHE A 231 7.98 11.98 -14.43
N HIS A 232 7.19 11.77 -13.39
CA HIS A 232 6.24 12.74 -12.86
C HIS A 232 5.90 12.42 -11.41
N SER A 233 5.35 13.40 -10.70
CA SER A 233 4.96 13.26 -9.31
C SER A 233 3.60 13.88 -9.03
N MET A 234 2.95 13.36 -8.00
CA MET A 234 1.60 13.73 -7.61
C MET A 234 1.41 13.59 -6.11
N ASP A 235 0.43 14.34 -5.63
CA ASP A 235 0.17 14.53 -4.21
C ASP A 235 -1.23 13.97 -3.91
N VAL A 236 -1.32 12.78 -3.30
CA VAL A 236 -2.59 12.08 -3.06
C VAL A 236 -2.73 11.70 -1.59
N GLY A 237 -3.65 12.36 -0.87
CA GLY A 237 -3.84 12.13 0.56
C GLY A 237 -2.55 12.34 1.37
N PRO A 238 -2.16 11.46 2.29
CA PRO A 238 -0.94 11.62 3.09
C PRO A 238 0.35 11.27 2.30
N ALA A 239 0.25 10.95 1.01
CA ALA A 239 1.39 10.51 0.20
C ALA A 239 1.79 11.54 -0.85
N HIS A 240 3.10 11.69 -1.00
CA HIS A 240 3.75 12.19 -2.19
C HIS A 240 4.24 10.98 -3.00
N ILE A 241 3.80 10.87 -4.25
CA ILE A 241 4.04 9.71 -5.11
C ILE A 241 4.83 10.15 -6.34
N ILE A 242 5.88 9.41 -6.65
CA ILE A 242 6.79 9.66 -7.76
C ILE A 242 6.81 8.44 -8.66
N MET A 243 6.58 8.62 -9.95
CA MET A 243 6.84 7.59 -10.97
C MET A 243 8.03 8.01 -11.82
N PHE A 244 8.93 7.09 -12.13
CA PHE A 244 10.16 7.37 -12.87
C PHE A 244 10.55 6.24 -13.82
N SER A 245 11.36 6.56 -14.83
CA SER A 245 11.83 5.60 -15.82
C SER A 245 13.13 4.94 -15.37
N THR A 246 13.09 3.63 -15.17
CA THR A 246 14.30 2.81 -15.00
C THR A 246 15.03 2.61 -16.32
N GLU A 247 14.31 2.77 -17.43
CA GLU A 247 14.77 2.41 -18.78
C GLU A 247 15.84 3.36 -19.33
N PHE A 248 15.96 4.56 -18.78
CA PHE A 248 17.05 5.48 -19.12
C PHE A 248 18.44 4.94 -18.80
N TYR A 249 18.55 4.05 -17.80
CA TYR A 249 19.81 3.40 -17.42
C TYR A 249 20.16 2.23 -18.35
N THR A 250 19.17 1.65 -19.04
CA THR A 250 19.32 0.53 -19.98
C THR A 250 19.49 1.03 -21.42
N TYR A 251 18.57 1.87 -21.90
CA TYR A 251 18.51 2.33 -23.29
C TYR A 251 19.23 3.66 -23.49
N THR A 252 20.48 3.74 -23.04
CA THR A 252 21.35 4.92 -23.17
C THR A 252 21.57 5.37 -24.62
N LYS A 253 21.32 4.48 -25.60
CA LYS A 253 21.31 4.79 -27.03
C LYS A 253 20.35 5.94 -27.42
N TYR A 254 19.31 6.18 -26.62
CA TYR A 254 18.35 7.27 -26.85
C TYR A 254 18.78 8.61 -26.23
N GLY A 255 19.92 8.64 -25.53
CA GLY A 255 20.49 9.86 -24.98
C GLY A 255 20.92 9.68 -23.53
N TRP A 256 22.01 10.35 -23.16
CA TRP A 256 22.52 10.36 -21.79
C TRP A 256 21.90 11.48 -20.95
N ASP A 257 21.48 12.57 -21.61
CA ASP A 257 20.91 13.74 -20.94
C ASP A 257 19.61 13.43 -20.20
N GLN A 258 18.84 12.43 -20.65
CA GLN A 258 17.61 12.01 -19.97
C GLN A 258 17.87 11.45 -18.56
N ILE A 259 19.00 10.75 -18.36
CA ILE A 259 19.42 10.24 -17.04
C ILE A 259 19.70 11.42 -16.12
N ALA A 260 20.49 12.38 -16.59
CA ALA A 260 20.81 13.58 -15.82
C ALA A 260 19.55 14.40 -15.53
N ARG A 261 18.67 14.65 -16.52
CA ARG A 261 17.43 15.41 -16.32
C ARG A 261 16.52 14.75 -15.29
N GLN A 262 16.30 13.44 -15.40
CA GLN A 262 15.49 12.69 -14.44
C GLN A 262 16.10 12.75 -13.04
N TYR A 263 17.42 12.54 -12.91
CA TYR A 263 18.08 12.55 -11.60
C TYR A 263 17.98 13.91 -10.90
N HIS A 264 18.27 15.01 -11.60
CA HIS A 264 18.19 16.35 -11.01
C HIS A 264 16.75 16.73 -10.69
N TRP A 265 15.78 16.33 -11.52
CA TRP A 265 14.36 16.51 -11.22
C TRP A 265 13.95 15.71 -9.98
N LEU A 266 14.32 14.42 -9.90
CA LEU A 266 14.05 13.56 -8.75
C LEU A 266 14.63 14.16 -7.46
N GLU A 267 15.87 14.64 -7.47
CA GLU A 267 16.48 15.24 -6.28
C GLU A 267 15.70 16.48 -5.81
N GLN A 268 15.28 17.34 -6.74
CA GLN A 268 14.49 18.53 -6.39
C GLN A 268 13.12 18.17 -5.83
N ASP A 269 12.46 17.19 -6.45
CA ASP A 269 11.13 16.74 -6.07
C ASP A 269 11.14 16.03 -4.70
N LEU A 270 12.09 15.11 -4.50
CA LEU A 270 12.33 14.43 -3.23
C LEU A 270 12.67 15.40 -2.10
N LYS A 271 13.49 16.42 -2.37
CA LYS A 271 13.82 17.46 -1.38
C LYS A 271 12.57 18.22 -0.93
N ARG A 272 11.66 18.53 -1.85
CA ARG A 272 10.37 19.17 -1.55
C ARG A 272 9.47 18.23 -0.75
N ALA A 273 9.32 16.99 -1.19
CA ALA A 273 8.52 15.97 -0.50
C ALA A 273 9.00 15.72 0.92
N HIS A 274 10.32 15.56 1.11
CA HIS A 274 10.96 15.40 2.40
C HIS A 274 10.67 16.57 3.35
N SER A 275 10.71 17.80 2.82
CA SER A 275 10.42 19.01 3.60
C SER A 275 8.93 19.14 3.97
N ASN A 276 8.03 18.42 3.29
CA ASN A 276 6.59 18.47 3.49
C ASN A 276 6.01 17.28 4.27
N ARG A 277 6.85 16.49 4.95
CA ARG A 277 6.41 15.28 5.68
C ARG A 277 5.42 15.53 6.80
N ALA A 278 5.30 16.76 7.30
CA ALA A 278 4.29 17.12 8.29
C ALA A 278 2.85 17.02 7.74
N GLU A 279 2.65 17.37 6.47
CA GLU A 279 1.35 17.25 5.78
C GLU A 279 1.22 15.89 5.07
N ARG A 280 2.32 15.41 4.48
CA ARG A 280 2.37 14.18 3.68
C ARG A 280 3.51 13.27 4.15
N PRO A 281 3.30 12.48 5.22
CA PRO A 281 4.37 11.70 5.85
C PRO A 281 4.91 10.56 4.98
N TRP A 282 4.23 10.20 3.89
CA TRP A 282 4.64 9.13 2.99
C TRP A 282 5.28 9.65 1.71
N ILE A 283 6.47 9.16 1.40
CA ILE A 283 7.11 9.28 0.08
C ILE A 283 7.18 7.90 -0.55
N ILE A 284 6.44 7.71 -1.63
CA ILE A 284 6.37 6.45 -2.38
C ILE A 284 6.96 6.69 -3.77
N VAL A 285 7.88 5.83 -4.20
CA VAL A 285 8.44 5.88 -5.55
C VAL A 285 8.08 4.61 -6.32
N MET A 286 7.90 4.73 -7.63
CA MET A 286 7.55 3.62 -8.50
C MET A 286 8.37 3.70 -9.79
N GLY A 287 9.02 2.61 -10.17
CA GLY A 287 9.73 2.48 -11.43
C GLY A 287 9.65 1.04 -11.90
N HIS A 288 9.92 0.76 -13.17
CA HIS A 288 9.62 -0.58 -13.69
C HIS A 288 10.58 -1.67 -13.15
N LYS A 289 11.89 -1.49 -13.29
CA LYS A 289 12.90 -2.49 -12.89
C LYS A 289 13.36 -2.37 -11.43
N PRO A 290 13.28 -3.41 -10.59
CA PRO A 290 13.74 -3.35 -9.20
C PRO A 290 15.25 -3.07 -9.02
N MET A 291 15.68 -2.50 -7.90
CA MET A 291 17.14 -2.40 -7.62
C MET A 291 17.73 -3.71 -7.09
N TYR A 292 16.88 -4.52 -6.47
CA TYR A 292 17.17 -5.80 -5.86
C TYR A 292 16.34 -6.89 -6.54
N CYS A 293 17.00 -7.77 -7.27
CA CYS A 293 16.31 -8.76 -8.10
C CYS A 293 15.92 -9.99 -7.29
N LEU A 294 14.80 -10.59 -7.66
CA LEU A 294 14.22 -11.79 -7.06
C LEU A 294 14.11 -12.95 -8.07
N GLY A 295 14.04 -12.62 -9.36
CA GLY A 295 13.99 -13.55 -10.48
C GLY A 295 15.34 -13.82 -11.13
N LYS A 296 15.49 -15.03 -11.67
CA LYS A 296 16.61 -15.44 -12.54
C LYS A 296 16.35 -15.07 -14.00
N GLY A 297 17.43 -14.97 -14.77
CA GLY A 297 17.37 -14.88 -16.23
C GLY A 297 17.41 -13.47 -16.81
N ASP A 298 17.33 -12.44 -15.97
CA ASP A 298 17.59 -11.06 -16.40
C ASP A 298 19.09 -10.77 -16.49
N HIS A 299 19.55 -10.37 -17.67
CA HIS A 299 20.94 -10.01 -17.95
C HIS A 299 21.37 -8.68 -17.34
N GLU A 300 20.43 -7.79 -17.01
CA GLU A 300 20.72 -6.53 -16.31
C GLU A 300 20.90 -6.74 -14.80
N CYS A 301 20.44 -7.88 -14.30
CA CYS A 301 20.66 -8.31 -12.93
C CYS A 301 21.94 -9.13 -12.78
N ASN A 302 22.76 -8.77 -11.79
CA ASN A 302 23.86 -9.62 -11.37
C ASN A 302 23.32 -10.89 -10.69
N GLN A 303 23.55 -12.04 -11.31
CA GLN A 303 23.00 -13.33 -10.84
C GLN A 303 23.64 -13.85 -9.54
N GLU A 304 24.77 -13.29 -9.09
CA GLU A 304 25.43 -13.63 -7.83
C GLU A 304 24.97 -12.72 -6.69
N THR A 305 25.06 -11.41 -6.91
CA THR A 305 24.77 -10.38 -5.91
C THR A 305 23.29 -10.01 -5.86
N THR A 306 22.49 -10.37 -6.86
CA THR A 306 21.06 -10.04 -7.00
C THR A 306 20.79 -8.52 -7.06
N GLU A 307 21.75 -7.73 -7.55
CA GLU A 307 21.58 -6.29 -7.76
C GLU A 307 21.39 -5.95 -9.24
N ARG A 308 20.65 -4.87 -9.50
CA ARG A 308 20.66 -4.15 -10.78
C ARG A 308 21.56 -2.91 -10.66
N PRO A 309 22.86 -3.00 -11.00
CA PRO A 309 23.85 -2.04 -10.56
C PRO A 309 23.69 -0.65 -11.18
N PHE A 310 23.24 -0.55 -12.43
CA PHE A 310 23.16 0.73 -13.13
C PHE A 310 22.12 1.68 -12.52
N THR A 311 20.93 1.16 -12.20
CA THR A 311 19.89 1.95 -11.52
C THR A 311 20.27 2.20 -10.06
N ARG A 312 20.78 1.17 -9.38
CA ARG A 312 21.06 1.21 -7.94
C ARG A 312 22.24 2.13 -7.60
N ARG A 313 23.41 1.88 -8.21
CA ARG A 313 24.69 2.54 -7.91
C ARG A 313 25.06 3.63 -8.92
N GLY A 314 24.37 3.69 -10.05
CA GLY A 314 24.61 4.66 -11.12
C GLY A 314 25.38 4.07 -12.29
N ILE A 315 25.68 4.91 -13.27
CA ILE A 315 26.25 4.52 -14.55
C ILE A 315 27.50 5.34 -14.89
N HIS A 316 28.43 4.72 -15.61
CA HIS A 316 29.53 5.42 -16.27
C HIS A 316 29.01 6.20 -17.48
N MET A 317 29.06 7.52 -17.41
CA MET A 317 28.53 8.37 -18.47
C MET A 317 29.33 8.21 -19.77
N HIS A 318 28.63 8.13 -20.90
CA HIS A 318 29.23 8.03 -22.24
C HIS A 318 30.18 6.84 -22.43
N LYS A 319 29.97 5.75 -21.67
CA LYS A 319 30.80 4.52 -21.68
C LYS A 319 32.26 4.73 -21.24
N ASP A 320 32.59 5.85 -20.59
CA ASP A 320 33.91 6.05 -20.00
C ASP A 320 34.01 5.27 -18.68
N THR A 321 34.51 4.03 -18.75
CA THR A 321 34.64 3.12 -17.60
C THR A 321 35.63 3.61 -16.54
N ASN A 322 36.45 4.63 -16.84
CA ASN A 322 37.36 5.25 -15.87
C ASN A 322 36.70 6.41 -15.10
N SER A 323 35.54 6.88 -15.55
CA SER A 323 34.80 7.93 -14.86
C SER A 323 34.11 7.40 -13.60
N PRO A 324 33.89 8.21 -12.55
CA PRO A 324 33.07 7.79 -11.42
C PRO A 324 31.63 7.51 -11.86
N LEU A 325 30.99 6.52 -11.24
CA LEU A 325 29.56 6.29 -11.41
C LEU A 325 28.77 7.55 -11.05
N LYS A 326 27.78 7.87 -11.87
CA LYS A 326 26.89 9.01 -11.65
C LYS A 326 25.43 8.55 -11.61
N TYR A 327 24.62 9.34 -10.92
CA TYR A 327 23.16 9.25 -10.96
C TYR A 327 22.57 7.94 -10.40
N GLY A 328 23.21 7.32 -9.40
CA GLY A 328 22.65 6.16 -8.69
C GLY A 328 21.43 6.55 -7.84
N LEU A 329 20.35 5.78 -7.94
CA LEU A 329 19.07 6.13 -7.33
C LEU A 329 18.93 5.66 -5.87
N GLU A 330 19.65 4.60 -5.46
CA GLU A 330 19.49 4.06 -4.11
C GLU A 330 19.87 5.08 -3.03
N ASP A 331 21.07 5.67 -3.15
CA ASP A 331 21.54 6.69 -2.22
C ASP A 331 20.65 7.93 -2.22
N LEU A 332 20.10 8.29 -3.38
CA LEU A 332 19.19 9.42 -3.52
C LEU A 332 17.88 9.16 -2.74
N PHE A 333 17.28 7.99 -2.93
CA PHE A 333 16.05 7.59 -2.26
C PHE A 333 16.24 7.45 -0.75
N TYR A 334 17.35 6.85 -0.32
CA TYR A 334 17.69 6.74 1.10
C TYR A 334 17.91 8.13 1.74
N LYS A 335 18.69 9.01 1.09
CA LYS A 335 18.98 10.38 1.56
C LYS A 335 17.73 11.19 1.87
N TYR A 336 16.71 11.11 1.02
CA TYR A 336 15.44 11.85 1.21
C TYR A 336 14.37 11.03 1.95
N GLY A 337 14.72 9.82 2.40
CA GLY A 337 13.92 8.99 3.28
C GLY A 337 12.76 8.27 2.61
N VAL A 338 12.80 7.99 1.30
CA VAL A 338 11.76 7.23 0.59
C VAL A 338 11.31 6.03 1.41
N ASP A 339 10.00 5.85 1.56
CA ASP A 339 9.45 4.87 2.50
C ASP A 339 9.17 3.53 1.83
N ILE A 340 8.56 3.57 0.63
CA ILE A 340 8.18 2.38 -0.13
C ILE A 340 8.54 2.59 -1.60
N GLN A 341 9.07 1.53 -2.21
CA GLN A 341 9.43 1.49 -3.63
C GLN A 341 8.67 0.34 -4.29
N PHE A 342 7.90 0.63 -5.33
CA PHE A 342 7.19 -0.37 -6.12
C PHE A 342 7.85 -0.57 -7.48
N TYR A 343 7.92 -1.83 -7.89
CA TYR A 343 8.51 -2.29 -9.13
C TYR A 343 7.63 -3.33 -9.82
N GLY A 344 7.77 -3.43 -11.14
CA GLY A 344 7.28 -4.53 -11.97
C GLY A 344 8.44 -5.41 -12.43
N HIS A 345 8.50 -5.67 -13.74
CA HIS A 345 9.54 -6.33 -14.53
C HIS A 345 9.73 -7.82 -14.25
N GLU A 346 9.83 -8.18 -12.97
CA GLU A 346 9.93 -9.58 -12.57
C GLU A 346 8.51 -10.09 -12.34
N HIS A 347 8.12 -11.11 -13.11
CA HIS A 347 6.75 -11.58 -13.19
C HIS A 347 6.34 -12.45 -11.99
N LEU A 348 6.37 -11.82 -10.82
CA LEU A 348 6.11 -12.39 -9.51
C LEU A 348 5.73 -11.27 -8.55
N TYR A 349 5.21 -11.66 -7.38
CA TYR A 349 5.18 -10.77 -6.23
C TYR A 349 6.38 -11.05 -5.33
N GLY A 350 7.00 -10.00 -4.83
CA GLY A 350 8.06 -10.11 -3.85
C GLY A 350 8.16 -8.88 -2.97
N ARG A 351 8.34 -9.08 -1.67
CA ARG A 351 8.48 -8.01 -0.70
C ARG A 351 9.72 -8.22 0.14
N LEU A 352 10.55 -7.20 0.18
CA LEU A 352 11.79 -7.21 0.95
C LEU A 352 11.54 -6.61 2.34
N LEU A 353 12.34 -7.04 3.30
CA LEU A 353 12.58 -6.27 4.52
C LEU A 353 13.10 -4.87 4.14
N PRO A 354 12.93 -3.86 5.00
CA PRO A 354 13.56 -2.56 4.77
C PRO A 354 15.05 -2.72 4.49
N LEU A 355 15.53 -2.16 3.39
CA LEU A 355 16.85 -2.49 2.85
C LEU A 355 17.53 -1.26 2.27
N TYR A 356 18.77 -1.03 2.69
CA TYR A 356 19.67 -0.07 2.09
C TYR A 356 21.07 -0.67 1.98
N ASN A 357 21.64 -0.63 0.78
CA ASN A 357 22.95 -1.18 0.49
C ASN A 357 23.15 -2.61 1.03
N PHE A 358 22.21 -3.51 0.71
CA PHE A 358 22.18 -4.90 1.20
C PHE A 358 22.17 -5.07 2.73
N THR A 359 21.97 -4.00 3.48
CA THR A 359 21.86 -4.00 4.93
C THR A 359 20.40 -3.89 5.32
N ILE A 360 19.92 -4.84 6.12
CA ILE A 360 18.54 -4.84 6.62
C ILE A 360 18.39 -3.68 7.63
N MET A 361 17.43 -2.81 7.37
CA MET A 361 17.16 -1.57 8.11
C MET A 361 15.79 -1.63 8.82
N SER A 362 15.40 -2.80 9.29
CA SER A 362 14.14 -3.04 9.99
C SER A 362 14.00 -2.20 11.26
N GLY A 363 12.75 -1.95 11.69
CA GLY A 363 12.45 -1.33 12.97
C GLY A 363 12.81 -2.22 14.16
N SER A 364 12.15 -3.38 14.25
CA SER A 364 12.51 -4.48 15.16
C SER A 364 12.46 -5.82 14.43
N LYS A 365 12.85 -6.91 15.11
CA LYS A 365 12.78 -8.26 14.54
C LYS A 365 11.32 -8.74 14.40
N GLU A 366 10.46 -8.39 15.36
CA GLU A 366 9.06 -8.81 15.45
C GLU A 366 8.14 -7.92 14.59
N ALA A 367 8.54 -6.66 14.36
CA ALA A 367 7.79 -5.69 13.59
C ALA A 367 8.72 -4.96 12.60
N PRO A 368 9.23 -5.65 11.57
CA PRO A 368 10.29 -5.12 10.72
C PRO A 368 9.89 -3.87 9.94
N TYR A 369 8.61 -3.72 9.65
CA TYR A 369 8.05 -2.58 8.89
C TYR A 369 7.65 -1.39 9.76
N THR A 370 7.78 -1.48 11.09
CA THR A 370 7.45 -0.40 12.04
C THR A 370 8.59 0.57 12.21
N ASP A 371 8.38 1.82 11.80
CA ASP A 371 9.39 2.90 11.80
C ASP A 371 10.75 2.47 11.24
N PRO A 372 10.77 1.87 10.02
CA PRO A 372 11.96 1.29 9.45
C PRO A 372 12.98 2.40 9.14
N LYS A 373 14.26 2.04 9.19
CA LYS A 373 15.37 2.95 8.94
C LYS A 373 15.78 3.02 7.48
N GLY A 374 15.13 2.25 6.61
CA GLY A 374 15.36 2.25 5.16
C GLY A 374 14.06 1.98 4.39
N PRO A 375 14.10 2.13 3.05
CA PRO A 375 12.95 1.89 2.20
C PRO A 375 12.55 0.41 2.17
N VAL A 376 11.24 0.17 2.07
CA VAL A 376 10.67 -1.14 1.73
C VAL A 376 10.60 -1.27 0.21
N HIS A 377 11.06 -2.40 -0.33
CA HIS A 377 11.04 -2.68 -1.78
C HIS A 377 10.01 -3.77 -2.07
N ILE A 378 9.15 -3.52 -3.06
CA ILE A 378 8.07 -4.41 -3.46
C ILE A 378 8.10 -4.58 -4.98
N VAL A 379 8.14 -5.82 -5.42
CA VAL A 379 7.91 -6.24 -6.80
C VAL A 379 6.46 -6.72 -6.89
N THR A 380 5.70 -6.18 -7.84
CA THR A 380 4.29 -6.52 -8.12
C THR A 380 4.09 -6.65 -9.64
N GLY A 381 4.96 -7.44 -10.29
CA GLY A 381 5.00 -7.61 -11.74
C GLY A 381 4.19 -8.79 -12.27
N SER A 382 3.23 -9.31 -11.50
CA SER A 382 2.48 -10.51 -11.88
C SER A 382 1.02 -10.24 -12.29
N ALA A 383 0.69 -9.09 -12.88
CA ALA A 383 -0.69 -8.81 -13.30
C ALA A 383 -1.16 -9.66 -14.50
N GLY A 384 -0.21 -10.27 -15.21
CA GLY A 384 -0.45 -11.26 -16.26
C GLY A 384 -0.05 -10.77 -17.64
N ASN A 385 0.78 -11.58 -18.31
CA ASN A 385 1.33 -11.29 -19.62
C ASN A 385 1.72 -12.56 -20.39
N ARG A 386 2.05 -12.41 -21.68
CA ARG A 386 2.36 -13.53 -22.58
C ARG A 386 3.65 -14.29 -22.22
N GLU A 387 4.53 -13.71 -21.43
CA GLU A 387 5.80 -14.29 -20.98
C GLU A 387 5.68 -15.06 -19.65
N ILE A 388 4.46 -15.13 -19.07
CA ILE A 388 4.12 -15.89 -17.85
C ILE A 388 5.01 -15.53 -16.65
N HIS A 389 5.04 -16.36 -15.61
CA HIS A 389 5.81 -16.08 -14.39
C HIS A 389 7.32 -16.22 -14.56
N SER A 390 8.07 -15.38 -13.85
CA SER A 390 9.51 -15.53 -13.70
C SER A 390 9.87 -16.66 -12.74
N HIS A 391 11.10 -17.18 -12.84
CA HIS A 391 11.61 -18.17 -11.90
C HIS A 391 12.38 -17.51 -10.75
N PHE A 392 11.99 -17.79 -9.52
CA PHE A 392 12.73 -17.35 -8.34
C PHE A 392 14.18 -17.88 -8.30
N PHE A 393 15.07 -17.13 -7.63
CA PHE A 393 16.32 -17.71 -7.16
C PHE A 393 16.02 -18.89 -6.19
N PRO A 394 16.69 -20.07 -6.33
CA PRO A 394 16.42 -21.26 -5.51
C PRO A 394 16.54 -21.05 -4.01
N HIS A 395 17.38 -20.10 -3.61
CA HIS A 395 17.60 -19.70 -2.23
C HIS A 395 17.35 -18.20 -2.14
N PRO A 396 16.14 -17.78 -1.73
CA PRO A 396 15.86 -16.38 -1.46
C PRO A 396 16.90 -15.80 -0.50
N LYS A 397 17.36 -14.59 -0.77
CA LYS A 397 18.29 -13.89 0.13
C LYS A 397 17.59 -13.60 1.46
N SER A 398 18.35 -13.43 2.54
CA SER A 398 17.81 -13.19 3.89
C SER A 398 16.93 -11.94 4.02
N PHE A 399 17.05 -10.99 3.09
CA PHE A 399 16.22 -9.79 3.05
C PHE A 399 14.88 -9.98 2.32
N VAL A 400 14.63 -11.13 1.68
CA VAL A 400 13.34 -11.45 1.05
C VAL A 400 12.39 -11.94 2.14
N MET A 401 11.37 -11.14 2.48
CA MET A 401 10.41 -11.50 3.52
C MET A 401 9.34 -12.44 3.01
N ASP A 402 8.81 -12.16 1.82
CA ASP A 402 7.62 -12.82 1.29
C ASP A 402 7.61 -12.74 -0.23
N HIS A 403 7.14 -13.79 -0.89
CA HIS A 403 7.17 -13.90 -2.35
C HIS A 403 6.17 -14.94 -2.87
N HIS A 404 5.52 -14.65 -3.99
CA HIS A 404 4.47 -15.48 -4.58
C HIS A 404 4.59 -15.51 -6.11
N LEU A 405 4.30 -16.66 -6.72
CA LEU A 405 4.18 -16.83 -8.18
C LEU A 405 2.73 -16.71 -8.65
N ASP A 406 1.79 -16.30 -7.81
CA ASP A 406 0.40 -16.16 -8.27
C ASP A 406 0.29 -14.91 -9.16
N TYR A 407 -0.58 -14.96 -10.19
CA TYR A 407 -1.01 -13.73 -10.85
C TYR A 407 -1.81 -12.85 -9.87
N GLY A 408 -1.68 -11.53 -10.00
CA GLY A 408 -2.39 -10.58 -9.15
C GLY A 408 -1.76 -9.19 -9.15
N TYR A 409 -2.27 -8.35 -8.27
CA TYR A 409 -1.83 -6.97 -8.10
C TYR A 409 -1.86 -6.58 -6.62
N THR A 410 -1.12 -5.55 -6.27
CA THR A 410 -1.10 -5.02 -4.90
C THR A 410 -2.21 -4.00 -4.70
N ARG A 411 -2.96 -4.15 -3.61
CA ARG A 411 -3.88 -3.15 -3.06
C ARG A 411 -3.18 -2.41 -1.93
N LEU A 412 -3.18 -1.09 -1.98
CA LEU A 412 -2.65 -0.24 -0.91
C LEU A 412 -3.79 0.58 -0.32
N THR A 413 -3.98 0.47 0.99
CA THR A 413 -4.97 1.25 1.73
C THR A 413 -4.31 2.00 2.88
N PHE A 414 -4.64 3.29 3.04
CA PHE A 414 -4.23 4.04 4.22
C PHE A 414 -5.22 3.76 5.35
N VAL A 415 -4.74 3.17 6.44
CA VAL A 415 -5.53 2.95 7.66
C VAL A 415 -5.68 4.27 8.42
N ASP A 416 -4.61 5.05 8.47
CA ASP A 416 -4.59 6.46 8.84
C ASP A 416 -3.43 7.16 8.10
N THR A 417 -3.13 8.41 8.45
CA THR A 417 -2.07 9.18 7.76
C THR A 417 -0.67 8.61 7.97
N HIS A 418 -0.45 7.72 8.94
CA HIS A 418 0.84 7.12 9.28
C HIS A 418 0.83 5.59 9.14
N HIS A 419 -0.26 4.96 8.71
CA HIS A 419 -0.35 3.50 8.61
C HIS A 419 -0.90 3.08 7.25
N ILE A 420 -0.17 2.18 6.58
CA ILE A 420 -0.57 1.59 5.31
C ILE A 420 -0.78 0.09 5.52
N ARG A 421 -1.84 -0.42 4.92
CA ARG A 421 -2.05 -1.86 4.73
C ARG A 421 -1.85 -2.20 3.26
N LEU A 422 -1.02 -3.20 3.01
CA LEU A 422 -0.80 -3.77 1.69
C LEU A 422 -1.50 -5.12 1.62
N GLU A 423 -2.10 -5.43 0.48
CA GLU A 423 -2.69 -6.74 0.22
C GLU A 423 -2.29 -7.15 -1.19
N GLN A 424 -1.67 -8.31 -1.35
CA GLN A 424 -1.44 -8.87 -2.67
C GLN A 424 -2.64 -9.75 -3.02
N THR A 425 -3.29 -9.50 -4.14
CA THR A 425 -4.34 -10.41 -4.63
C THR A 425 -3.71 -11.64 -5.27
N SER A 426 -4.43 -12.76 -5.21
CA SER A 426 -4.17 -13.94 -6.02
C SER A 426 -5.36 -14.16 -6.94
N ASP A 427 -5.16 -13.90 -8.23
CA ASP A 427 -6.15 -14.14 -9.28
C ASP A 427 -6.30 -15.65 -9.54
N ASP A 428 -5.24 -16.43 -9.30
CA ASP A 428 -5.25 -17.90 -9.45
C ASP A 428 -6.12 -18.60 -8.41
N LYS A 429 -6.15 -18.07 -7.17
CA LYS A 429 -6.88 -18.68 -6.04
C LYS A 429 -8.14 -17.92 -5.65
N SER A 430 -8.41 -16.78 -6.30
CA SER A 430 -9.47 -15.83 -5.91
C SER A 430 -9.42 -15.49 -4.41
N SER A 431 -8.22 -15.35 -3.84
CA SER A 431 -7.97 -15.14 -2.41
C SER A 431 -7.07 -13.93 -2.15
N LEU A 432 -7.19 -13.36 -0.95
CA LEU A 432 -6.38 -12.23 -0.47
C LEU A 432 -5.15 -12.76 0.29
N ILE A 433 -3.97 -12.27 -0.05
CA ILE A 433 -2.75 -12.41 0.75
C ILE A 433 -2.51 -11.08 1.47
N ILE A 434 -2.80 -11.03 2.77
CA ILE A 434 -2.72 -9.80 3.58
C ILE A 434 -1.28 -9.55 4.02
N VAL A 435 -0.80 -8.31 3.84
CA VAL A 435 0.56 -7.88 4.14
C VAL A 435 0.55 -6.52 4.85
N ASP A 436 0.59 -6.50 6.19
CA ASP A 436 0.60 -5.23 6.93
C ASP A 436 1.99 -4.56 6.98
N ALA A 437 2.07 -3.27 6.67
CA ALA A 437 3.28 -2.43 6.76
C ALA A 437 2.99 -1.15 7.56
N ASN A 438 3.00 -1.25 8.89
CA ASN A 438 2.63 -0.17 9.80
C ASN A 438 3.82 0.77 10.10
N LYS A 439 3.67 2.10 10.08
CA LYS A 439 4.60 3.03 10.76
C LYS A 439 3.95 3.59 12.02
N THR A 440 4.20 2.99 13.17
CA THR A 440 3.53 3.40 14.40
C THR A 440 4.38 4.34 15.23
N THR A 441 4.00 5.62 15.27
CA THR A 441 4.31 6.44 16.44
C THR A 441 3.47 5.94 17.62
N TRP A 442 4.12 5.79 18.79
CA TRP A 442 3.66 5.41 20.13
C TRP A 442 2.18 5.63 20.54
N LYS A 443 1.40 6.46 19.84
CA LYS A 443 -0.02 6.78 20.12
C LYS A 443 -1.01 5.63 19.92
N GLN A 444 -0.81 4.72 18.97
CA GLN A 444 -1.74 3.58 18.82
C GLN A 444 -1.53 2.50 19.89
N ILE A 445 -0.29 2.31 20.35
CA ILE A 445 0.02 1.45 21.50
C ILE A 445 -0.59 2.06 22.76
N GLU A 446 -0.47 3.38 22.97
CA GLU A 446 -1.14 4.09 24.06
C GLU A 446 -2.67 3.99 23.98
N ALA A 447 -3.28 4.11 22.78
CA ALA A 447 -4.72 3.98 22.59
C ALA A 447 -5.23 2.56 22.88
N LYS A 448 -4.53 1.53 22.38
CA LYS A 448 -4.87 0.12 22.66
C LYS A 448 -4.64 -0.24 24.12
N LYS A 449 -3.59 0.30 24.74
CA LYS A 449 -3.30 0.15 26.17
C LYS A 449 -4.35 0.86 27.04
N ALA A 450 -4.84 2.03 26.63
CA ALA A 450 -5.93 2.73 27.30
C ALA A 450 -7.28 2.01 27.14
N GLU A 451 -7.53 1.39 25.98
CA GLU A 451 -8.73 0.59 25.72
C GLU A 451 -8.74 -0.71 26.54
N ILE A 452 -7.59 -1.40 26.64
CA ILE A 452 -7.38 -2.56 27.51
C ILE A 452 -7.52 -2.16 28.99
N LEU A 453 -6.89 -1.06 29.43
CA LEU A 453 -7.03 -0.58 30.81
C LEU A 453 -8.49 -0.25 31.15
N LYS A 454 -9.23 0.35 30.21
CA LYS A 454 -10.64 0.70 30.39
C LYS A 454 -11.52 -0.56 30.46
N HIS A 455 -11.21 -1.59 29.68
CA HIS A 455 -11.89 -2.87 29.73
C HIS A 455 -11.64 -3.59 31.07
N GLU A 456 -10.39 -3.63 31.54
CA GLU A 456 -10.02 -4.20 32.84
C GLU A 456 -10.63 -3.42 34.00
N GLN A 457 -10.65 -2.09 33.96
CA GLN A 457 -11.32 -1.26 34.96
C GLN A 457 -12.82 -1.54 35.02
N ASN A 458 -13.49 -1.67 33.89
CA ASN A 458 -14.92 -1.99 33.85
C ASN A 458 -15.22 -3.40 34.41
N LEU A 459 -14.35 -4.39 34.16
CA LEU A 459 -14.46 -5.74 34.72
C LEU A 459 -14.25 -5.75 36.25
N ILE A 460 -13.29 -4.97 36.74
CA ILE A 460 -13.05 -4.81 38.17
C ILE A 460 -14.23 -4.11 38.84
N GLN A 461 -14.79 -3.08 38.21
CA GLN A 461 -15.92 -2.32 38.74
C GLN A 461 -17.22 -3.14 38.73
N SER A 462 -17.45 -3.99 37.72
CA SER A 462 -18.57 -4.93 37.74
C SER A 462 -18.43 -6.00 38.82
N ASN A 463 -17.21 -6.46 39.08
CA ASN A 463 -16.94 -7.45 40.14
C ASN A 463 -17.05 -6.85 41.55
N ILE A 464 -16.63 -5.60 41.74
CA ILE A 464 -16.81 -4.85 42.99
C ILE A 464 -18.31 -4.57 43.22
N HIS A 465 -19.06 -4.17 42.19
CA HIS A 465 -20.49 -3.94 42.30
C HIS A 465 -21.27 -5.23 42.64
N GLN A 466 -20.86 -6.38 42.10
CA GLN A 466 -21.39 -7.70 42.49
C GLN A 466 -21.06 -8.04 43.95
N TYR A 467 -19.88 -7.66 44.45
CA TYR A 467 -19.47 -7.85 45.85
C TYR A 467 -20.19 -6.91 46.83
N GLU A 468 -20.43 -5.65 46.43
CA GLU A 468 -21.14 -4.65 47.24
C GLU A 468 -22.65 -4.91 47.29
N LEU A 469 -23.23 -5.54 46.27
CA LEU A 469 -24.61 -6.04 46.30
C LEU A 469 -24.78 -7.28 47.19
N GLN A 470 -23.68 -7.90 47.63
CA GLN A 470 -23.65 -9.04 48.56
C GLN A 470 -23.29 -8.64 50.00
N GLN A 471 -23.59 -7.40 50.44
CA GLN A 471 -23.48 -7.06 51.86
C GLN A 471 -24.37 -7.96 52.74
N LEU A 472 -23.79 -9.06 53.22
CA LEU A 472 -24.17 -9.72 54.45
C LEU A 472 -23.41 -9.01 55.59
N ASP A 473 -24.20 -8.19 56.29
CA ASP A 473 -24.16 -7.82 57.71
C ASP A 473 -22.80 -7.54 58.40
N GLU A 474 -22.61 -6.28 58.82
CA GLU A 474 -21.41 -5.73 59.45
C GLU A 474 -21.13 -6.18 60.91
N ASN A 475 -21.74 -7.26 61.41
CA ASN A 475 -21.61 -7.68 62.81
C ASN A 475 -20.71 -8.92 63.08
N GLU A 476 -20.08 -9.53 62.08
CA GLU A 476 -19.21 -10.72 62.29
C GLU A 476 -17.69 -10.46 62.29
N LEU A 477 -17.25 -9.20 62.21
CA LEU A 477 -15.82 -8.88 62.00
C LEU A 477 -14.95 -8.79 63.26
N MET A 478 -15.47 -9.06 64.47
CA MET A 478 -14.69 -8.95 65.72
C MET A 478 -14.64 -10.21 66.60
N ILE A 479 -15.16 -11.34 66.13
CA ILE A 479 -14.96 -12.62 66.80
C ILE A 479 -14.49 -13.59 65.73
N ASP A 480 -13.19 -13.89 65.72
CA ASP A 480 -12.67 -15.26 65.81
C ASP A 480 -11.31 -15.46 65.09
N GLN A 481 -10.24 -14.90 65.66
CA GLN A 481 -8.86 -15.30 65.35
C GLN A 481 -8.51 -16.71 65.89
N ARG A 482 -9.46 -17.49 66.43
CA ARG A 482 -9.26 -18.88 66.86
C ARG A 482 -9.96 -19.92 65.98
N ASN A 483 -10.77 -19.54 64.99
CA ASN A 483 -11.42 -20.47 64.06
C ASN A 483 -10.66 -20.75 62.75
N ILE A 484 -9.48 -20.17 62.55
CA ILE A 484 -8.65 -20.47 61.37
C ILE A 484 -8.02 -21.88 61.49
N SER A 485 -7.83 -22.41 62.72
CA SER A 485 -7.33 -23.78 62.90
C SER A 485 -8.42 -24.88 62.86
N SER A 486 -9.71 -24.52 62.95
CA SER A 486 -10.82 -25.49 62.87
C SER A 486 -11.32 -25.69 61.43
N LYS A 487 -11.17 -24.67 60.55
CA LYS A 487 -11.50 -24.78 59.12
C LYS A 487 -10.47 -25.58 58.31
N SER A 488 -9.24 -25.74 58.80
CA SER A 488 -8.28 -26.72 58.26
C SER A 488 -8.84 -28.14 58.37
N LYS A 489 -9.44 -28.48 59.53
CA LYS A 489 -9.95 -29.82 59.80
C LYS A 489 -11.20 -30.17 58.99
N PHE A 490 -12.03 -29.17 58.67
CA PHE A 490 -13.18 -29.35 57.78
C PHE A 490 -12.74 -29.71 56.34
N PHE A 491 -11.70 -29.05 55.82
CA PHE A 491 -11.15 -29.38 54.49
C PHE A 491 -10.36 -30.69 54.49
N ASP A 492 -9.68 -31.04 55.58
CA ASP A 492 -8.96 -32.32 55.71
C ASP A 492 -9.94 -33.53 55.79
N ASP A 493 -11.08 -33.37 56.48
CA ASP A 493 -12.14 -34.40 56.57
C ASP A 493 -12.94 -34.54 55.26
N GLU A 494 -13.10 -33.46 54.49
CA GLU A 494 -13.75 -33.47 53.16
C GLU A 494 -12.83 -34.10 52.09
N ILE A 495 -11.50 -33.91 52.20
CA ILE A 495 -10.48 -34.59 51.38
C ILE A 495 -10.42 -36.10 51.69
N ALA A 496 -10.60 -36.51 52.96
CA ALA A 496 -10.67 -37.92 53.34
C ALA A 496 -11.92 -38.64 52.80
N ASN A 497 -13.04 -37.92 52.63
CA ASN A 497 -14.26 -38.45 52.04
C ASN A 497 -14.20 -38.56 50.51
N ILE A 498 -13.48 -37.65 49.84
CA ILE A 498 -13.27 -37.70 48.38
C ILE A 498 -12.31 -38.83 47.99
N ASN A 499 -11.31 -39.14 48.83
CA ASN A 499 -10.39 -40.26 48.62
C ASN A 499 -11.03 -41.66 48.76
N ASN A 500 -12.25 -41.77 49.30
CA ASN A 500 -12.97 -43.04 49.44
C ASN A 500 -13.89 -43.38 48.26
N GLN A 501 -13.89 -42.56 47.21
CA GLN A 501 -14.62 -42.83 45.96
C GLN A 501 -13.75 -42.62 44.72
N GLU A 502 -12.59 -43.28 44.67
CA GLU A 502 -11.95 -43.62 43.39
C GLU A 502 -11.93 -45.13 43.21
N SER A 503 -12.97 -45.66 42.58
CA SER A 503 -12.83 -46.86 41.78
C SER A 503 -13.08 -46.49 40.33
N SER A 504 -12.03 -46.72 39.53
CA SER A 504 -11.97 -46.68 38.07
C SER A 504 -12.20 -45.33 37.40
N ILE A 505 -11.10 -44.72 36.93
CA ILE A 505 -10.89 -44.44 35.50
C ILE A 505 -9.37 -44.43 35.28
N GLN A 506 -8.86 -45.49 34.66
CA GLN A 506 -7.56 -45.48 33.98
C GLN A 506 -7.73 -44.89 32.58
N LEU A 507 -6.63 -44.32 32.05
CA LEU A 507 -6.32 -43.92 30.66
C LEU A 507 -6.67 -42.46 30.28
N GLU A 508 -5.77 -41.62 29.74
CA GLU A 508 -4.51 -41.85 28.99
C GLU A 508 -3.42 -40.78 29.29
N ASP A 509 -2.22 -41.24 29.69
CA ASP A 509 -1.02 -40.46 30.02
C ASP A 509 -0.43 -39.61 28.86
N ALA A 510 -0.75 -39.94 27.60
CA ALA A 510 -0.07 -39.36 26.44
C ALA A 510 -0.51 -37.91 26.09
N LYS A 511 -1.68 -37.46 26.56
CA LYS A 511 -2.19 -36.11 26.28
C LYS A 511 -1.68 -35.05 27.26
N LEU A 512 -1.38 -35.45 28.51
CA LEU A 512 -0.90 -34.53 29.54
C LEU A 512 0.56 -34.11 29.29
N GLN A 513 1.41 -35.04 28.83
CA GLN A 513 2.80 -34.74 28.47
C GLN A 513 2.93 -33.76 27.29
N ASN A 514 1.99 -33.80 26.35
CA ASN A 514 1.99 -32.95 25.15
C ASN A 514 1.51 -31.51 25.44
N LEU A 515 0.68 -31.32 26.48
CA LEU A 515 0.21 -29.99 26.89
C LEU A 515 1.29 -29.22 27.67
N VAL A 516 2.11 -29.93 28.47
CA VAL A 516 3.21 -29.35 29.25
C VAL A 516 4.38 -28.91 28.36
N HIS A 517 4.65 -29.62 27.26
CA HIS A 517 5.71 -29.28 26.31
C HIS A 517 5.45 -27.97 25.54
N ASN A 518 4.19 -27.55 25.40
CA ASN A 518 3.83 -26.40 24.56
C ASN A 518 3.67 -25.07 25.34
N LEU A 519 3.73 -25.08 26.66
CA LEU A 519 3.38 -23.90 27.48
C LEU A 519 4.56 -23.22 28.19
N PHE A 520 5.74 -23.83 28.28
CA PHE A 520 6.83 -23.33 29.13
C PHE A 520 8.22 -23.65 28.57
N PHE A 521 8.85 -22.76 27.79
CA PHE A 521 10.29 -22.82 27.59
C PHE A 521 10.91 -21.43 27.44
N ASP A 522 11.65 -21.01 28.47
CA ASP A 522 12.84 -20.17 28.41
C ASP A 522 13.57 -20.33 29.76
N GLU A 523 14.38 -21.40 29.88
CA GLU A 523 15.53 -21.61 30.81
C GLU A 523 15.68 -23.09 31.25
N VAL A 524 16.93 -23.57 31.24
CA VAL A 524 17.32 -24.99 31.40
C VAL A 524 17.19 -25.51 32.84
N ALA A 525 17.08 -24.63 33.84
CA ALA A 525 17.05 -25.02 35.26
C ALA A 525 15.68 -25.55 35.75
N GLU A 526 14.57 -25.16 35.12
CA GLU A 526 13.21 -25.58 35.55
C GLU A 526 12.85 -27.01 35.09
N LYS A 527 13.52 -27.54 34.06
CA LYS A 527 13.24 -28.86 33.49
C LYS A 527 13.52 -30.00 34.48
N SER A 528 14.62 -29.93 35.23
CA SER A 528 15.01 -30.96 36.21
C SER A 528 14.11 -30.97 37.45
N TYR A 529 13.49 -29.85 37.82
CA TYR A 529 12.58 -29.77 38.97
C TYR A 529 11.18 -30.28 38.61
N LEU A 530 10.74 -30.03 37.38
CA LEU A 530 9.45 -30.50 36.87
C LEU A 530 9.45 -31.98 36.47
N GLU A 531 10.57 -32.52 35.96
CA GLU A 531 10.72 -33.97 35.72
C GLU A 531 10.69 -34.77 37.05
N GLN A 532 11.15 -34.19 38.15
CA GLN A 532 11.03 -34.77 39.49
C GLN A 532 9.57 -34.74 40.01
N LEU A 533 8.79 -33.72 39.66
CA LEU A 533 7.38 -33.59 40.04
C LEU A 533 6.46 -34.52 39.22
N ILE A 534 6.78 -34.77 37.95
CA ILE A 534 6.06 -35.73 37.09
C ILE A 534 6.27 -37.17 37.58
N ASN A 535 7.48 -37.53 38.03
CA ASN A 535 7.77 -38.86 38.58
C ASN A 535 7.13 -39.11 39.97
N ALA A 536 6.61 -38.07 40.64
CA ALA A 536 6.04 -38.15 41.98
C ALA A 536 4.50 -38.26 42.01
N ASN A 537 3.85 -38.41 40.85
CA ASN A 537 2.42 -38.69 40.68
C ASN A 537 1.50 -37.69 41.42
N TYR A 538 1.79 -36.39 41.32
CA TYR A 538 0.94 -35.34 41.89
C TYR A 538 -0.31 -35.08 41.04
N SER A 539 -1.45 -34.86 41.70
CA SER A 539 -2.72 -34.62 41.03
C SER A 539 -2.76 -33.26 40.29
N LEU A 540 -3.62 -33.16 39.28
CA LEU A 540 -3.86 -31.96 38.47
C LEU A 540 -4.15 -30.70 39.33
N ASN A 541 -4.69 -30.89 40.55
CA ASN A 541 -4.97 -29.83 41.49
C ASN A 541 -3.70 -29.23 42.11
N HIS A 542 -2.65 -30.02 42.33
CA HIS A 542 -1.37 -29.52 42.82
C HIS A 542 -0.65 -28.67 41.77
N PHE A 543 -0.80 -29.02 40.49
CA PHE A 543 -0.28 -28.23 39.37
C PHE A 543 -0.99 -26.87 39.24
N ARG A 544 -2.30 -26.84 39.46
CA ARG A 544 -3.10 -25.60 39.51
C ARG A 544 -2.67 -24.69 40.66
N GLU A 545 -2.40 -25.25 41.84
CA GLU A 545 -1.86 -24.47 42.97
C GLU A 545 -0.51 -23.82 42.65
N LEU A 546 0.39 -24.53 41.98
CA LEU A 546 1.71 -24.01 41.62
C LEU A 546 1.63 -22.89 40.58
N ILE A 547 0.73 -22.99 39.60
CA ILE A 547 0.47 -21.94 38.60
C ILE A 547 -0.08 -20.68 39.30
N ILE A 548 -1.03 -20.84 40.20
CA ILE A 548 -1.60 -19.72 40.97
C ILE A 548 -0.51 -19.07 41.84
N LYS A 549 0.36 -19.86 42.49
CA LYS A 549 1.49 -19.33 43.26
C LYS A 549 2.49 -18.56 42.38
N LYS A 550 2.78 -19.02 41.16
CA LYS A 550 3.66 -18.32 40.19
C LYS A 550 3.05 -16.98 39.77
N GLN A 551 1.77 -16.97 39.41
CA GLN A 551 1.04 -15.75 39.03
C GLN A 551 0.99 -14.74 40.18
N LEU A 552 0.81 -15.19 41.42
CA LEU A 552 0.85 -14.33 42.61
C LEU A 552 2.24 -13.71 42.86
N ILE A 553 3.32 -14.44 42.57
CA ILE A 553 4.69 -13.93 42.68
C ILE A 553 4.96 -12.88 41.59
N GLU A 554 4.51 -13.12 40.36
CA GLU A 554 4.64 -12.17 39.25
C GLU A 554 3.83 -10.89 39.50
N MET A 555 2.60 -11.01 40.01
CA MET A 555 1.80 -9.86 40.48
C MET A 555 2.53 -9.06 41.56
N LYS A 556 3.16 -9.72 42.53
CA LYS A 556 3.94 -9.03 43.57
C LYS A 556 5.17 -8.29 42.99
N ARG A 557 5.84 -8.88 41.99
CA ARG A 557 6.97 -8.23 41.28
C ARG A 557 6.51 -7.03 40.44
N TYR A 558 5.35 -7.15 39.80
CA TYR A 558 4.73 -6.07 39.04
C TYR A 558 4.34 -4.89 39.94
N ASN A 559 3.67 -5.15 41.07
CA ASN A 559 3.28 -4.10 42.03
C ASN A 559 4.50 -3.37 42.61
N LYS A 560 5.59 -4.07 42.91
CA LYS A 560 6.84 -3.45 43.37
C LYS A 560 7.49 -2.56 42.31
N SER A 561 7.38 -2.93 41.04
CA SER A 561 7.85 -2.11 39.91
C SER A 561 6.99 -0.86 39.71
N MET A 562 5.67 -0.99 39.89
CA MET A 562 4.73 0.13 39.80
C MET A 562 4.93 1.16 40.92
N GLU A 563 5.21 0.70 42.14
CA GLU A 563 5.53 1.59 43.28
C GLU A 563 6.82 2.39 43.02
N LYS A 564 7.82 1.79 42.37
CA LYS A 564 9.05 2.48 41.96
C LYS A 564 8.78 3.58 40.92
N ILE A 565 7.97 3.26 39.91
CA ILE A 565 7.56 4.21 38.85
C ILE A 565 6.76 5.37 39.43
N GLU A 566 5.86 5.10 40.38
CA GLU A 566 5.06 6.15 41.01
C GLU A 566 5.89 7.09 41.89
N ASN A 567 6.91 6.56 42.56
CA ASN A 567 7.88 7.37 43.30
C ASN A 567 8.73 8.26 42.38
N GLU A 568 9.18 7.74 41.23
CA GLU A 568 9.87 8.54 40.20
C GLU A 568 8.97 9.63 39.61
N ARG A 569 7.68 9.33 39.38
CA ARG A 569 6.69 10.31 38.91
C ARG A 569 6.44 11.43 39.93
N LYS A 570 6.34 11.11 41.22
CA LYS A 570 6.21 12.10 42.31
C LYS A 570 7.47 12.96 42.44
N TYR A 571 8.65 12.40 42.17
CA TYR A 571 9.91 13.15 42.14
C TYR A 571 9.95 14.15 40.97
N LEU A 572 9.55 13.72 39.76
CA LEU A 572 9.50 14.59 38.58
C LEU A 572 8.47 15.73 38.71
N GLN A 573 7.30 15.48 39.32
CA GLN A 573 6.32 16.54 39.60
C GLN A 573 6.85 17.61 40.58
N LYS A 574 7.65 17.21 41.57
CA LYS A 574 8.31 18.16 42.49
C LYS A 574 9.35 19.03 41.78
N LEU A 575 10.06 18.48 40.79
CA LEU A 575 11.00 19.23 39.97
C LEU A 575 10.28 20.27 39.10
N GLU A 576 9.17 19.87 38.46
CA GLU A 576 8.37 20.76 37.59
C GLU A 576 7.74 21.92 38.37
N LEU A 577 7.30 21.69 39.62
CA LEU A 577 6.80 22.73 40.52
C LEU A 577 7.90 23.72 40.93
N LYS A 578 9.13 23.24 41.15
CA LYS A 578 10.29 24.13 41.42
C LYS A 578 10.64 24.98 40.21
N GLU A 579 10.58 24.41 39.00
CA GLU A 579 10.88 25.10 37.75
C GLU A 579 9.83 26.19 37.45
N LYS A 580 8.54 25.89 37.63
CA LYS A 580 7.45 26.87 37.54
C LYS A 580 7.56 27.99 38.58
N GLY A 581 8.01 27.66 39.80
CA GLY A 581 8.31 28.66 40.83
C GLY A 581 9.46 29.59 40.44
N PHE A 582 10.53 29.04 39.86
CA PHE A 582 11.69 29.80 39.38
C PHE A 582 11.32 30.73 38.21
N MET A 583 10.54 30.24 37.25
CA MET A 583 10.06 31.04 36.11
C MET A 583 9.13 32.17 36.55
N LYS A 584 8.25 31.93 37.54
CA LYS A 584 7.37 32.97 38.10
C LYS A 584 8.16 34.07 38.83
N MET A 585 9.29 33.72 39.45
CA MET A 585 10.18 34.70 40.07
C MET A 585 10.89 35.57 39.02
N LEU A 586 11.33 34.97 37.91
CA LEU A 586 11.96 35.67 36.77
C LEU A 586 10.99 36.62 36.05
N PHE A 587 9.72 36.24 35.90
CA PHE A 587 8.71 37.09 35.26
C PHE A 587 8.31 38.32 36.10
N ASN A 588 8.50 38.28 37.43
CA ASN A 588 8.16 39.39 38.33
C ASN A 588 9.30 40.41 38.52
N THR A 589 10.52 40.11 38.03
CA THR A 589 11.68 41.01 38.12
C THR A 589 12.01 41.76 36.84
N ILE A 590 11.28 41.55 35.75
CA ILE A 590 11.47 42.28 34.48
C ILE A 590 10.65 43.58 34.54
N PRO A 591 11.27 44.78 34.56
CA PRO A 591 10.54 46.04 34.49
C PRO A 591 9.87 46.16 33.12
N LYS A 592 8.55 46.39 33.10
CA LYS A 592 7.80 46.65 31.87
C LYS A 592 8.23 47.99 31.28
N TYR A 593 8.94 47.95 30.15
CA TYR A 593 9.12 49.06 29.23
C TYR A 593 8.38 48.78 27.93
#